data_AF-A0A3M5DAV0-F1
#
_entry.id   AF-A0A3M5DAV0-F1
#
_cell.length_a   1.000
_cell.length_b   1.000
_cell.length_c   1.000
_cell.angle_alpha   90.00
_cell.angle_beta   90.00
_cell.angle_gamma   90.00
#
_symmetry.space_group_name_H-M   'P 1'
#
loop_
_entity.id
_entity.type
_entity.pdbx_description
1 polymer ?
#
loop_
_entity_poly.entity_id
_entity_poly.type
_entity_poly.pdbx_seq_one_letter_code
_entity_poly.pdbx_strand_id
1 'polypeptide(L)'
;MGWVDSVIQPLMMPLSLTPGVPGLPDKRRHTSVEGIFPMSATASVATRHDWSLAEVRALFEQPFNDLLFQAQTVHRAHFDPNRVQVSTLLSIKTGACPEDCKYCPQSGHYNTGLDKEKLMEVQKVLEAAAEAKAIGSTRFCMGAAWKHPSAKDMPYVLEMVKGVKKLGLETCMTLGRLTQEQTQALADAGLDYYNHNLDTSPEFYGNIITTRTYSERLQTLTYVREAGMKICSGGILGMGESVDDRAGLLIQLANLPEHPESVPINMLVKVKGTPLAEERDVDPFDFIRTLAVARIMMPKSHVRLSAGREQMNEQMQALAFMAGANSIFYGEKLLTTKNPQAEKDMQLFARLGIKPEEREEHADEVHQAAIEQALVEQRESKLFYNAASA
;
A
#
# COMPACT_ATOMS: atom_id res chain seq x y z
N MET A 1 -36.21 -12.40 -67.54
CA MET A 1 -35.48 -11.60 -68.55
C MET A 1 -34.26 -11.06 -67.83
N GLY A 2 -33.04 -11.57 -67.96
CA GLY A 2 -32.43 -12.29 -69.07
C GLY A 2 -31.48 -11.36 -69.82
N TRP A 3 -30.18 -11.64 -69.69
CA TRP A 3 -29.09 -11.39 -70.65
C TRP A 3 -28.56 -9.94 -70.75
N VAL A 4 -27.26 -9.63 -70.97
CA VAL A 4 -26.16 -10.32 -71.68
C VAL A 4 -24.78 -9.83 -71.17
N ASP A 5 -23.88 -10.80 -70.96
CA ASP A 5 -22.45 -10.96 -71.28
C ASP A 5 -21.41 -9.82 -71.24
N SER A 6 -20.24 -10.14 -70.66
CA SER A 6 -19.06 -10.44 -71.50
C SER A 6 -18.13 -11.46 -70.82
N VAL A 7 -17.71 -12.43 -71.63
CA VAL A 7 -16.86 -13.60 -71.36
C VAL A 7 -15.51 -13.36 -72.05
N ILE A 8 -14.40 -13.89 -71.51
CA ILE A 8 -13.36 -14.65 -72.23
C ILE A 8 -12.55 -15.48 -71.21
N GLN A 9 -12.15 -16.66 -71.66
CA GLN A 9 -11.88 -17.93 -70.97
C GLN A 9 -10.38 -18.21 -70.62
N PRO A 10 -10.10 -19.33 -69.91
CA PRO A 10 -8.86 -19.64 -69.19
C PRO A 10 -7.91 -20.62 -69.92
N LEU A 11 -6.72 -20.87 -69.35
CA LEU A 11 -5.83 -21.97 -69.74
C LEU A 11 -5.64 -22.99 -68.61
N MET A 12 -5.73 -24.27 -68.97
CA MET A 12 -5.68 -25.48 -68.13
C MET A 12 -4.29 -26.16 -68.16
N MET A 13 -3.80 -26.57 -66.97
CA MET A 13 -3.20 -27.89 -66.58
C MET A 13 -1.92 -28.45 -67.28
N PRO A 14 -1.14 -29.40 -66.69
CA PRO A 14 -1.59 -30.47 -65.76
C PRO A 14 -0.68 -30.88 -64.57
N LEU A 15 -1.29 -31.68 -63.67
CA LEU A 15 -0.67 -32.53 -62.66
C LEU A 15 0.03 -33.76 -63.28
N SER A 16 1.05 -34.29 -62.61
CA SER A 16 1.43 -35.71 -62.67
C SER A 16 1.79 -36.26 -61.27
N LEU A 17 1.44 -37.52 -61.03
CA LEU A 17 1.43 -38.25 -59.75
C LEU A 17 2.46 -39.42 -59.77
N THR A 18 3.16 -39.58 -58.63
CA THR A 18 3.63 -40.82 -57.92
C THR A 18 4.69 -41.75 -58.59
N PRO A 19 5.44 -42.66 -57.86
CA PRO A 19 5.22 -43.26 -56.51
C PRO A 19 6.44 -43.56 -55.56
N GLY A 20 6.17 -43.60 -54.23
CA GLY A 20 6.33 -44.78 -53.33
C GLY A 20 7.67 -45.23 -52.65
N VAL A 21 7.74 -45.06 -51.30
CA VAL A 21 8.13 -46.03 -50.20
C VAL A 21 9.64 -46.41 -50.02
N PRO A 22 10.23 -46.85 -48.85
CA PRO A 22 9.81 -46.98 -47.41
C PRO A 22 10.80 -46.40 -46.32
N GLY A 23 10.37 -46.39 -45.05
CA GLY A 23 11.17 -46.95 -43.94
C GLY A 23 11.98 -46.04 -42.98
N LEU A 24 11.53 -45.99 -41.73
CA LEU A 24 12.14 -45.43 -40.49
C LEU A 24 13.54 -46.03 -40.16
N PRO A 25 14.40 -45.34 -39.36
CA PRO A 25 14.24 -45.37 -37.90
C PRO A 25 14.50 -44.07 -37.13
N ASP A 26 13.72 -43.98 -36.05
CA ASP A 26 13.90 -43.21 -34.81
C ASP A 26 15.33 -43.29 -34.25
N LYS A 27 15.88 -42.14 -33.83
CA LYS A 27 16.84 -42.01 -32.72
C LYS A 27 17.01 -40.54 -32.30
N ARG A 28 16.36 -40.21 -31.19
CA ARG A 28 16.82 -39.33 -30.08
C ARG A 28 17.79 -38.19 -30.42
N ARG A 29 17.35 -36.96 -30.16
CA ARG A 29 18.05 -36.00 -29.28
C ARG A 29 17.06 -34.95 -28.79
N HIS A 30 16.60 -35.14 -27.55
CA HIS A 30 16.13 -34.04 -26.73
C HIS A 30 17.33 -33.09 -26.52
N THR A 31 17.25 -31.89 -27.06
CA THR A 31 18.02 -30.76 -26.57
C THR A 31 17.02 -29.81 -25.93
N SER A 32 16.90 -29.93 -24.61
CA SER A 32 16.29 -28.93 -23.74
C SER A 32 16.96 -27.59 -23.98
N VAL A 33 16.19 -26.61 -24.46
CA VAL A 33 16.61 -25.21 -24.43
C VAL A 33 16.33 -24.70 -23.01
N GLU A 34 17.20 -25.07 -22.07
CA GLU A 34 17.29 -24.37 -20.78
C GLU A 34 18.15 -23.12 -20.99
N GLY A 35 17.49 -22.06 -21.45
CA GLY A 35 18.05 -20.72 -21.44
C GLY A 35 17.91 -20.12 -20.05
N ILE A 36 18.81 -20.49 -19.13
CA ILE A 36 19.04 -19.74 -17.90
C ILE A 36 19.72 -18.44 -18.31
N PHE A 37 18.95 -17.36 -18.40
CA PHE A 37 19.50 -16.01 -18.40
C PHE A 37 19.73 -15.62 -16.93
N PRO A 38 20.98 -15.50 -16.44
CA PRO A 38 21.20 -14.81 -15.20
C PRO A 38 21.01 -13.32 -15.49
N MET A 39 19.84 -12.77 -15.15
CA MET A 39 19.71 -11.32 -15.03
C MET A 39 20.50 -10.87 -13.80
N SER A 40 21.82 -10.72 -13.99
CA SER A 40 22.69 -10.04 -13.06
C SER A 40 22.49 -8.53 -13.23
N ALA A 41 21.57 -7.96 -12.46
CA ALA A 41 21.48 -6.53 -12.21
C ALA A 41 21.46 -6.27 -10.69
N THR A 42 22.45 -6.81 -9.98
CA THR A 42 22.68 -6.49 -8.57
C THR A 42 23.54 -5.24 -8.45
N ALA A 43 22.92 -4.08 -8.67
CA ALA A 43 23.32 -2.88 -7.95
C ALA A 43 22.25 -2.66 -6.88
N SER A 44 22.48 -3.21 -5.69
CA SER A 44 21.71 -2.84 -4.51
C SER A 44 21.97 -1.35 -4.25
N VAL A 45 21.04 -0.50 -4.68
CA VAL A 45 21.07 0.92 -4.33
C VAL A 45 20.77 1.00 -2.85
N ALA A 46 21.71 1.54 -2.08
CA ALA A 46 21.54 1.73 -0.64
C ALA A 46 20.30 2.61 -0.37
N THR A 47 19.50 2.25 0.64
CA THR A 47 18.36 3.05 1.09
C THR A 47 18.86 4.43 1.54
N ARG A 48 18.22 5.49 1.06
CA ARG A 48 18.55 6.89 1.36
C ARG A 48 17.46 7.53 2.21
N HIS A 49 17.85 8.46 3.08
CA HIS A 49 16.98 9.20 4.01
C HIS A 49 17.17 10.73 3.90
N ASP A 50 17.77 11.21 2.80
CA ASP A 50 18.20 12.60 2.61
C ASP A 50 17.67 13.20 1.30
N TRP A 51 16.51 12.74 0.84
CA TRP A 51 15.90 13.19 -0.41
C TRP A 51 15.60 14.68 -0.37
N SER A 52 16.08 15.40 -1.39
CA SER A 52 15.74 16.81 -1.61
C SER A 52 14.55 16.97 -2.56
N LEU A 53 13.90 18.14 -2.49
CA LEU A 53 12.78 18.46 -3.39
C LEU A 53 13.18 18.41 -4.86
N ALA A 54 14.38 18.87 -5.20
CA ALA A 54 14.89 18.84 -6.58
C ALA A 54 15.05 17.41 -7.12
N GLU A 55 15.57 16.49 -6.31
CA GLU A 55 15.72 15.08 -6.71
C GLU A 55 14.37 14.40 -6.91
N VAL A 56 13.42 14.64 -6.02
CA VAL A 56 12.08 14.03 -6.11
C VAL A 56 11.29 14.62 -7.27
N ARG A 57 11.38 15.94 -7.50
CA ARG A 57 10.82 16.58 -8.71
C ARG A 57 11.36 15.96 -9.99
N ALA A 58 12.66 15.68 -10.05
CA ALA A 58 13.25 15.02 -11.23
C ALA A 58 12.62 13.64 -11.50
N LEU A 59 12.26 12.88 -10.46
CA LEU A 59 11.50 11.62 -10.63
C LEU A 59 10.08 11.87 -11.14
N PHE A 60 9.39 12.90 -10.64
CA PHE A 60 8.07 13.30 -11.14
C PHE A 60 8.12 13.80 -12.59
N GLU A 61 9.20 14.41 -13.03
CA GLU A 61 9.37 14.93 -14.39
C GLU A 61 9.90 13.89 -15.38
N GLN A 62 10.42 12.76 -14.89
CA GLN A 62 10.96 11.69 -15.71
C GLN A 62 9.92 11.18 -16.73
N PRO A 63 10.33 10.81 -17.97
CA PRO A 63 9.45 10.15 -18.92
C PRO A 63 8.77 8.94 -18.27
N PHE A 64 7.46 8.84 -18.46
CA PHE A 64 6.61 7.93 -17.68
C PHE A 64 7.09 6.46 -17.73
N ASN A 65 7.45 5.98 -18.92
CA ASN A 65 7.91 4.60 -19.09
C ASN A 65 9.26 4.34 -18.42
N ASP A 66 10.17 5.32 -18.43
CA ASP A 66 11.48 5.21 -17.78
C ASP A 66 11.33 5.17 -16.26
N LEU A 67 10.42 6.00 -15.72
CA LEU A 67 10.09 5.99 -14.30
C LEU A 67 9.51 4.63 -13.88
N LEU A 68 8.57 4.08 -14.65
CA LEU A 68 7.99 2.77 -14.37
C LEU A 68 9.02 1.64 -14.45
N PHE A 69 9.91 1.69 -15.43
CA PHE A 69 10.99 0.72 -15.55
C PHE A 69 11.93 0.75 -14.34
N GLN A 70 12.29 1.95 -13.88
CA GLN A 70 13.09 2.13 -12.68
C GLN A 70 12.37 1.61 -11.43
N ALA A 71 11.10 1.97 -11.23
CA ALA A 71 10.31 1.52 -10.09
C ALA A 71 10.15 -0.01 -10.06
N GLN A 72 9.91 -0.64 -11.22
CA GLN A 72 9.85 -2.09 -11.34
C GLN A 72 11.19 -2.75 -11.02
N THR A 73 12.30 -2.16 -11.47
CA THR A 73 13.65 -2.64 -11.18
C THR A 73 13.91 -2.60 -9.67
N VAL A 74 13.58 -1.48 -9.01
CA VAL A 74 13.70 -1.34 -7.56
C VAL A 74 12.81 -2.34 -6.83
N HIS A 75 11.56 -2.51 -7.27
CA HIS A 75 10.61 -3.43 -6.65
C HIS A 75 11.10 -4.88 -6.68
N ARG A 76 11.56 -5.35 -7.85
CA ARG A 76 12.11 -6.71 -8.04
C ARG A 76 13.39 -6.97 -7.25
N ALA A 77 14.15 -5.93 -6.92
CA ALA A 77 15.35 -6.07 -6.10
C ALA A 77 15.05 -6.27 -4.60
N HIS A 78 13.82 -5.98 -4.14
CA HIS A 78 13.48 -5.96 -2.72
C HIS A 78 12.27 -6.84 -2.34
N PHE A 79 11.45 -7.23 -3.30
CA PHE A 79 10.22 -8.00 -3.09
C PHE A 79 10.08 -9.13 -4.12
N ASP A 80 9.30 -10.16 -3.78
CA ASP A 80 8.73 -11.04 -4.80
C ASP A 80 7.69 -10.23 -5.60
N PRO A 81 7.97 -9.93 -6.89
CA PRO A 81 7.18 -8.99 -7.67
C PRO A 81 5.76 -9.46 -7.98
N ASN A 82 5.46 -10.74 -7.77
CA ASN A 82 4.13 -11.31 -8.00
C ASN A 82 3.43 -11.69 -6.69
N ARG A 83 3.90 -11.15 -5.56
CA ARG A 83 3.25 -11.28 -4.26
C ARG A 83 2.71 -9.94 -3.80
N VAL A 84 1.48 -9.95 -3.29
CA VAL A 84 0.80 -8.76 -2.77
C VAL A 84 0.30 -9.02 -1.37
N GLN A 85 0.63 -8.13 -0.44
CA GLN A 85 0.10 -8.15 0.92
C GLN A 85 -1.40 -7.85 0.91
N VAL A 86 -2.18 -8.69 1.59
CA VAL A 86 -3.63 -8.56 1.69
C VAL A 86 -4.02 -8.25 3.13
N SER A 87 -4.55 -7.05 3.37
CA SER A 87 -5.03 -6.62 4.69
C SER A 87 -6.54 -6.37 4.67
N THR A 88 -7.23 -6.64 5.76
CA THR A 88 -8.66 -6.31 5.92
C THR A 88 -8.81 -5.20 6.94
N LEU A 89 -9.69 -4.23 6.67
CA LEU A 89 -9.92 -3.07 7.52
C LEU A 89 -11.37 -3.06 8.00
N LEU A 90 -11.56 -2.86 9.30
CA LEU A 90 -12.87 -2.69 9.92
C LEU A 90 -12.92 -1.35 10.67
N SER A 91 -14.02 -0.62 10.50
CA SER A 91 -14.32 0.54 11.35
C SER A 91 -14.93 0.05 12.66
N ILE A 92 -14.15 0.06 13.74
CA ILE A 92 -14.63 -0.34 15.08
C ILE A 92 -15.46 0.74 15.76
N LYS A 93 -15.39 1.99 15.28
CA LYS A 93 -16.23 3.13 15.69
C LYS A 93 -16.37 4.08 14.52
N THR A 94 -17.60 4.31 14.06
CA THR A 94 -17.89 5.06 12.82
C THR A 94 -18.57 6.41 13.10
N GLY A 95 -18.13 7.46 12.39
CA GLY A 95 -18.79 8.77 12.39
C GLY A 95 -18.58 9.60 13.66
N ALA A 96 -19.16 10.81 13.72
CA ALA A 96 -19.00 11.76 14.83
C ALA A 96 -17.54 11.98 15.25
N CYS A 97 -16.63 12.10 14.29
CA CYS A 97 -15.23 12.45 14.54
C CYS A 97 -15.11 13.94 14.86
N PRO A 98 -14.36 14.35 15.90
CA PRO A 98 -14.16 15.78 16.20
C PRO A 98 -13.25 16.50 15.21
N GLU A 99 -12.49 15.76 14.39
CA GLU A 99 -11.52 16.30 13.44
C GLU A 99 -12.22 16.82 12.17
N ASP A 100 -11.65 17.86 11.57
CA ASP A 100 -12.22 18.64 10.46
C ASP A 100 -11.61 18.31 9.09
N CYS A 101 -11.12 17.08 8.89
CA CYS A 101 -10.45 16.72 7.65
C CYS A 101 -11.39 16.90 6.46
N LYS A 102 -11.07 17.82 5.53
CA LYS A 102 -11.95 18.21 4.41
C LYS A 102 -12.33 17.07 3.45
N TYR A 103 -11.59 15.97 3.45
CA TYR A 103 -11.89 14.76 2.66
C TYR A 103 -12.77 13.74 3.40
N CYS A 104 -12.88 13.82 4.73
CA CYS A 104 -13.32 12.69 5.54
C CYS A 104 -14.84 12.68 5.73
N PRO A 105 -15.54 11.62 5.29
CA PRO A 105 -16.99 11.55 5.46
C PRO A 105 -17.44 11.29 6.91
N GLN A 106 -16.50 11.02 7.82
CA GLN A 106 -16.77 10.76 9.23
C GLN A 106 -16.63 12.02 10.11
N SER A 107 -16.15 13.13 9.53
CA SER A 107 -16.02 14.41 10.22
C SER A 107 -17.38 14.88 10.75
N GLY A 108 -17.43 15.23 12.03
CA GLY A 108 -18.60 15.81 12.67
C GLY A 108 -18.92 17.24 12.19
N HIS A 109 -18.03 17.85 11.41
CA HIS A 109 -18.20 19.19 10.85
C HIS A 109 -19.01 19.20 9.54
N TYR A 110 -19.25 18.02 8.93
CA TYR A 110 -19.88 17.92 7.62
C TYR A 110 -21.11 17.01 7.65
N ASN A 111 -22.10 17.35 6.82
CA ASN A 111 -23.30 16.52 6.65
C ASN A 111 -23.16 15.61 5.43
N THR A 112 -22.64 14.40 5.65
CA THR A 112 -22.43 13.39 4.60
C THR A 112 -23.52 12.32 4.57
N GLY A 113 -24.51 12.40 5.45
CA GLY A 113 -25.54 11.36 5.60
C GLY A 113 -25.03 10.04 6.17
N LEU A 114 -23.83 10.03 6.76
CA LEU A 114 -23.25 8.83 7.36
C LEU A 114 -23.89 8.49 8.71
N ASP A 115 -24.37 7.25 8.84
CA ASP A 115 -24.85 6.71 10.11
C ASP A 115 -23.71 6.58 11.13
N LYS A 116 -24.03 6.94 12.38
CA LYS A 116 -23.09 6.91 13.49
C LYS A 116 -23.19 5.58 14.21
N GLU A 117 -22.06 4.92 14.38
CA GLU A 117 -21.97 3.65 15.10
C GLU A 117 -21.09 3.83 16.33
N LYS A 118 -21.54 3.28 17.47
CA LYS A 118 -20.74 3.25 18.69
C LYS A 118 -19.55 2.29 18.51
N LEU A 119 -18.63 2.34 19.46
CA LEU A 119 -17.57 1.35 19.54
C LEU A 119 -18.18 -0.07 19.55
N MET A 120 -17.71 -0.91 18.64
CA MET A 120 -18.13 -2.31 18.52
C MET A 120 -17.72 -3.10 19.77
N GLU A 121 -18.53 -4.11 20.09
CA GLU A 121 -18.19 -5.09 21.11
C GLU A 121 -16.96 -5.90 20.68
N VAL A 122 -16.05 -6.19 21.62
CA VAL A 122 -14.82 -6.95 21.36
C VAL A 122 -15.12 -8.23 20.60
N GLN A 123 -16.14 -8.99 21.02
CA GLN A 123 -16.51 -10.26 20.40
C GLN A 123 -16.86 -10.12 18.90
N LYS A 124 -17.59 -9.06 18.52
CA LYS A 124 -17.94 -8.80 17.11
C LYS A 124 -16.72 -8.44 16.27
N VAL A 125 -15.75 -7.74 16.86
CA VAL A 125 -14.47 -7.45 16.20
C VAL A 125 -13.67 -8.73 15.97
N LEU A 126 -13.66 -9.65 16.95
CA LEU A 126 -12.96 -10.94 16.83
C LEU A 126 -13.64 -11.88 15.83
N GLU A 127 -14.97 -11.86 15.74
CA GLU A 127 -15.72 -12.59 14.70
C GLU A 127 -15.35 -12.09 13.31
N ALA A 128 -15.38 -10.78 13.07
CA ALA A 128 -14.96 -10.19 11.80
C ALA A 128 -13.48 -10.46 11.48
N ALA A 129 -12.61 -10.47 12.49
CA ALA A 129 -11.20 -10.83 12.32
C ALA A 129 -11.03 -12.31 11.93
N ALA A 130 -11.80 -13.22 12.54
CA ALA A 130 -11.78 -14.64 12.18
C ALA A 130 -12.28 -14.87 10.75
N GLU A 131 -13.32 -14.16 10.32
CA GLU A 131 -13.81 -14.17 8.93
C GLU A 131 -12.74 -13.64 7.96
N ALA A 132 -12.08 -12.53 8.29
CA ALA A 132 -10.98 -11.97 7.50
C ALA A 132 -9.82 -12.97 7.35
N LYS A 133 -9.47 -13.70 8.41
CA LYS A 133 -8.47 -14.77 8.35
C LYS A 133 -8.90 -15.90 7.41
N ALA A 134 -10.16 -16.33 7.49
CA ALA A 134 -10.69 -17.43 6.69
C ALA A 134 -10.66 -17.13 5.18
N ILE A 135 -10.78 -15.86 4.80
CA ILE A 135 -10.66 -15.40 3.39
C ILE A 135 -9.22 -15.06 2.97
N GLY A 136 -8.22 -15.36 3.82
CA GLY A 136 -6.80 -15.26 3.48
C GLY A 136 -6.13 -13.92 3.80
N SER A 137 -6.76 -13.07 4.60
CA SER A 137 -6.12 -11.82 5.07
C SER A 137 -4.95 -12.14 6.00
N THR A 138 -3.82 -11.48 5.81
CA THR A 138 -2.64 -11.65 6.68
C THR A 138 -2.62 -10.66 7.84
N ARG A 139 -3.32 -9.52 7.68
CA ARG A 139 -3.38 -8.43 8.64
C ARG A 139 -4.81 -7.92 8.83
N PHE A 140 -5.18 -7.71 10.09
CA PHE A 140 -6.46 -7.12 10.45
C PHE A 140 -6.28 -5.72 11.05
N CYS A 141 -6.82 -4.72 10.36
CA CYS A 141 -6.74 -3.32 10.71
C CYS A 141 -8.06 -2.86 11.36
N MET A 142 -7.98 -2.17 12.48
CA MET A 142 -9.13 -1.61 13.20
C MET A 142 -9.03 -0.09 13.24
N GLY A 143 -10.00 0.60 12.63
CA GLY A 143 -10.06 2.05 12.58
C GLY A 143 -11.15 2.63 13.46
N ALA A 144 -10.86 3.74 14.14
CA ALA A 144 -11.83 4.45 14.95
C ALA A 144 -11.88 5.94 14.59
N ALA A 145 -13.09 6.48 14.49
CA ALA A 145 -13.34 7.90 14.23
C ALA A 145 -13.12 8.77 15.49
N TRP A 146 -11.87 8.83 15.98
CA TRP A 146 -11.47 9.60 17.15
C TRP A 146 -10.36 10.60 16.83
N LYS A 147 -10.23 11.63 17.68
CA LYS A 147 -9.00 12.43 17.77
C LYS A 147 -7.88 11.64 18.45
N HIS A 148 -8.23 10.94 19.53
CA HIS A 148 -7.39 10.08 20.34
C HIS A 148 -8.30 9.08 21.09
N PRO A 149 -7.83 7.88 21.41
CA PRO A 149 -8.60 6.94 22.22
C PRO A 149 -8.77 7.48 23.65
N SER A 150 -9.95 7.30 24.23
CA SER A 150 -10.24 7.74 25.60
C SER A 150 -9.75 6.71 26.63
N ALA A 151 -9.47 7.13 27.87
CA ALA A 151 -9.12 6.20 28.95
C ALA A 151 -10.21 5.15 29.22
N LYS A 152 -11.48 5.48 28.92
CA LYS A 152 -12.61 4.56 29.05
C LYS A 152 -12.60 3.49 27.97
N ASP A 153 -12.20 3.84 26.75
CA ASP A 153 -12.24 2.94 25.59
C ASP A 153 -10.96 2.09 25.47
N MET A 154 -9.83 2.57 26.00
CA MET A 154 -8.54 1.87 25.94
C MET A 154 -8.62 0.41 26.40
N PRO A 155 -9.24 0.04 27.54
CA PRO A 155 -9.32 -1.37 27.93
C PRO A 155 -9.94 -2.29 26.88
N TYR A 156 -11.00 -1.84 26.19
CA TYR A 156 -11.65 -2.62 25.13
C TYR A 156 -10.78 -2.74 23.89
N VAL A 157 -10.09 -1.65 23.53
CA VAL A 157 -9.12 -1.62 22.43
C VAL A 157 -8.00 -2.64 22.67
N LEU A 158 -7.44 -2.68 23.89
CA LEU A 158 -6.38 -3.63 24.24
C LEU A 158 -6.86 -5.09 24.16
N GLU A 159 -8.09 -5.37 24.57
CA GLU A 159 -8.67 -6.72 24.42
C GLU A 159 -8.91 -7.10 22.95
N MET A 160 -9.28 -6.15 22.09
CA MET A 160 -9.36 -6.40 20.64
C MET A 160 -7.98 -6.77 20.07
N VAL A 161 -6.93 -6.02 20.41
CA VAL A 161 -5.56 -6.31 19.96
C VAL A 161 -5.12 -7.70 20.38
N LYS A 162 -5.24 -8.05 21.67
CA LYS A 162 -4.88 -9.37 22.18
C LYS A 162 -5.63 -10.49 21.48
N GLY A 163 -6.95 -10.32 21.28
CA GLY A 163 -7.78 -11.32 20.62
C GLY A 163 -7.39 -11.52 19.16
N VAL A 164 -7.16 -10.45 18.40
CA VAL A 164 -6.72 -10.53 17.00
C VAL A 164 -5.33 -11.15 16.88
N LYS A 165 -4.37 -10.77 17.75
CA LYS A 165 -3.03 -11.38 17.78
C LYS A 165 -3.12 -12.89 18.09
N LYS A 166 -4.00 -13.30 19.01
CA LYS A 166 -4.26 -14.72 19.34
C LYS A 166 -4.86 -15.50 18.16
N LEU A 167 -5.60 -14.84 17.27
CA LEU A 167 -6.06 -15.46 16.02
C LEU A 167 -4.91 -15.70 15.03
N GLY A 168 -3.71 -15.19 15.27
CA GLY A 168 -2.54 -15.36 14.39
C GLY A 168 -2.53 -14.44 13.18
N LEU A 169 -3.28 -13.33 13.24
CA LEU A 169 -3.21 -12.24 12.27
C LEU A 169 -2.22 -11.18 12.75
N GLU A 170 -1.59 -10.46 11.82
CA GLU A 170 -0.95 -9.19 12.18
C GLU A 170 -2.03 -8.21 12.65
N THR A 171 -1.77 -7.52 13.76
CA THR A 171 -2.68 -6.54 14.34
C THR A 171 -2.32 -5.14 13.88
N CYS A 172 -3.31 -4.35 13.46
CA CYS A 172 -3.09 -2.96 13.08
C CYS A 172 -4.22 -2.07 13.58
N MET A 173 -3.92 -0.83 14.00
CA MET A 173 -4.95 0.13 14.38
C MET A 173 -4.70 1.55 13.88
N THR A 174 -5.77 2.33 13.76
CA THR A 174 -5.73 3.79 13.55
C THR A 174 -6.74 4.47 14.48
N LEU A 175 -6.25 5.02 15.59
CA LEU A 175 -7.08 5.58 16.67
C LEU A 175 -6.92 7.09 16.84
N GLY A 176 -6.19 7.73 15.92
CA GLY A 176 -5.81 9.14 16.01
C GLY A 176 -4.45 9.34 16.67
N ARG A 177 -4.29 10.45 17.40
CA ARG A 177 -3.10 10.78 18.18
C ARG A 177 -3.01 9.87 19.41
N LEU A 178 -1.81 9.44 19.75
CA LEU A 178 -1.54 8.70 20.99
C LEU A 178 -0.66 9.51 21.94
N THR A 179 -0.77 9.23 23.24
CA THR A 179 0.30 9.56 24.20
C THR A 179 1.31 8.43 24.27
N GLN A 180 2.47 8.68 24.88
CA GLN A 180 3.50 7.66 25.06
C GLN A 180 2.97 6.45 25.86
N GLU A 181 2.17 6.68 26.90
CA GLU A 181 1.58 5.61 27.73
C GLU A 181 0.56 4.77 26.95
N GLN A 182 -0.29 5.41 26.13
CA GLN A 182 -1.23 4.70 25.28
C GLN A 182 -0.52 3.86 24.23
N THR A 183 0.59 4.38 23.70
CA THR A 183 1.40 3.72 22.69
C THR A 183 2.08 2.48 23.28
N GLN A 184 2.69 2.60 24.46
CA GLN A 184 3.27 1.46 25.16
C GLN A 184 2.22 0.39 25.50
N ALA A 185 1.05 0.79 26.00
CA ALA A 185 -0.02 -0.15 26.30
C ALA A 185 -0.49 -0.95 25.08
N LEU A 186 -0.55 -0.31 23.89
CA LEU A 186 -0.88 -0.99 22.63
C LEU A 186 0.21 -1.98 22.22
N ALA A 187 1.48 -1.59 22.33
CA ALA A 187 2.63 -2.46 22.05
C ALA A 187 2.62 -3.68 22.98
N ASP A 188 2.44 -3.47 24.30
CA ASP A 188 2.37 -4.54 25.31
C ASP A 188 1.20 -5.51 25.06
N ALA A 189 0.09 -5.01 24.49
CA ALA A 189 -1.04 -5.84 24.09
C ALA A 189 -0.79 -6.68 22.83
N GLY A 190 0.30 -6.40 22.11
CA GLY A 190 0.70 -7.09 20.88
C GLY A 190 0.21 -6.40 19.60
N LEU A 191 0.14 -5.06 19.60
CA LEU A 191 -0.15 -4.32 18.37
C LEU A 191 1.08 -4.30 17.44
N ASP A 192 0.96 -4.85 16.23
CA ASP A 192 2.09 -4.95 15.30
C ASP A 192 2.31 -3.66 14.51
N TYR A 193 1.20 -3.03 14.06
CA TYR A 193 1.23 -1.81 13.26
C TYR A 193 0.34 -0.70 13.82
N TYR A 194 0.82 0.54 13.73
CA TYR A 194 -0.01 1.72 13.94
C TYR A 194 -0.10 2.56 12.67
N ASN A 195 -1.32 2.85 12.22
CA ASN A 195 -1.57 3.69 11.05
C ASN A 195 -1.78 5.16 11.45
N HIS A 196 -0.94 6.04 10.90
CA HIS A 196 -0.97 7.46 11.17
C HIS A 196 -0.42 8.28 9.99
N ASN A 197 -1.28 8.56 9.01
CA ASN A 197 -0.93 9.27 7.78
C ASN A 197 -0.47 10.72 8.01
N LEU A 198 0.39 11.22 7.13
CA LEU A 198 0.71 12.65 7.03
C LEU A 198 -0.21 13.38 6.05
N ASP A 199 -0.98 12.64 5.25
CA ASP A 199 -2.01 13.09 4.32
C ASP A 199 -1.48 13.85 3.10
N THR A 200 -0.63 14.86 3.28
CA THR A 200 -0.03 15.71 2.23
C THR A 200 1.26 16.38 2.75
N SER A 201 1.81 17.36 2.04
CA SER A 201 2.95 18.18 2.50
C SER A 201 2.63 19.00 3.76
N PRO A 202 3.63 19.34 4.58
CA PRO A 202 3.46 20.28 5.70
C PRO A 202 2.87 21.63 5.26
N GLU A 203 3.26 22.12 4.08
CA GLU A 203 2.87 23.41 3.53
C GLU A 203 1.40 23.45 3.10
N PHE A 204 0.86 22.32 2.63
CA PHE A 204 -0.54 22.20 2.21
C PHE A 204 -1.46 21.66 3.30
N TYR A 205 -0.92 21.07 4.36
CA TYR A 205 -1.71 20.39 5.41
C TYR A 205 -2.81 21.26 6.02
N GLY A 206 -2.50 22.53 6.32
CA GLY A 206 -3.46 23.49 6.90
C GLY A 206 -4.64 23.84 5.97
N ASN A 207 -4.51 23.59 4.66
CA ASN A 207 -5.62 23.74 3.72
C ASN A 207 -6.62 22.60 3.83
N ILE A 208 -6.26 21.46 4.42
CA ILE A 208 -7.07 20.24 4.46
C ILE A 208 -7.53 19.90 5.89
N ILE A 209 -6.68 20.14 6.89
CA ILE A 209 -6.93 19.79 8.29
C ILE A 209 -6.45 20.94 9.18
N THR A 210 -7.32 21.45 10.07
CA THR A 210 -6.96 22.56 10.98
C THR A 210 -7.05 22.18 12.47
N THR A 211 -7.76 21.09 12.79
CA THR A 211 -7.98 20.62 14.17
C THR A 211 -6.76 19.95 14.84
N ARG A 212 -5.67 19.75 14.09
CA ARG A 212 -4.39 19.17 14.53
C ARG A 212 -3.23 19.74 13.72
N THR A 213 -2.03 19.71 14.27
CA THR A 213 -0.82 20.16 13.57
C THR A 213 -0.11 19.00 12.87
N TYR A 214 0.72 19.32 11.87
CA TYR A 214 1.59 18.33 11.22
C TYR A 214 2.60 17.73 12.21
N SER A 215 3.15 18.55 13.11
CA SER A 215 4.11 18.12 14.12
C SER A 215 3.52 17.13 15.14
N GLU A 216 2.24 17.26 15.51
CA GLU A 216 1.55 16.29 16.37
C GLU A 216 1.49 14.90 15.71
N ARG A 217 1.39 14.85 14.37
CA ARG A 217 1.40 13.58 13.63
C ARG A 217 2.76 12.92 13.67
N LEU A 218 3.82 13.70 13.38
CA LEU A 218 5.20 13.24 13.48
C LEU A 218 5.53 12.75 14.90
N GLN A 219 5.09 13.46 15.94
CA GLN A 219 5.29 13.03 17.32
C GLN A 219 4.63 11.68 17.62
N THR A 220 3.43 11.43 17.10
CA THR A 220 2.78 10.12 17.25
C THR A 220 3.58 9.03 16.55
N LEU A 221 4.14 9.30 15.37
CA LEU A 221 5.03 8.36 14.67
C LEU A 221 6.29 8.04 15.48
N THR A 222 6.88 9.05 16.13
CA THR A 222 8.02 8.85 17.05
C THR A 222 7.64 7.92 18.19
N TYR A 223 6.51 8.15 18.87
CA TYR A 223 6.07 7.27 19.96
C TYR A 223 5.86 5.83 19.50
N VAL A 224 5.24 5.64 18.34
CA VAL A 224 4.98 4.30 17.77
C VAL A 224 6.30 3.56 17.52
N ARG A 225 7.28 4.26 16.92
CA ARG A 225 8.62 3.71 16.67
C ARG A 225 9.34 3.35 17.97
N GLU A 226 9.35 4.26 18.94
CA GLU A 226 10.01 4.06 20.24
C GLU A 226 9.41 2.89 21.04
N ALA A 227 8.12 2.62 20.86
CA ALA A 227 7.44 1.47 21.45
C ALA A 227 7.70 0.14 20.70
N GLY A 228 8.48 0.14 19.62
CA GLY A 228 8.81 -1.05 18.84
C GLY A 228 7.70 -1.53 17.88
N MET A 229 6.71 -0.69 17.61
CA MET A 229 5.65 -1.00 16.64
C MET A 229 6.03 -0.53 15.24
N LYS A 230 5.56 -1.27 14.23
CA LYS A 230 5.73 -0.89 12.82
C LYS A 230 4.80 0.27 12.46
N ILE A 231 5.27 1.14 11.59
CA ILE A 231 4.57 2.33 11.12
C ILE A 231 3.87 2.05 9.79
N CYS A 232 2.57 2.37 9.75
CA CYS A 232 1.84 2.56 8.51
C CYS A 232 1.56 4.06 8.33
N SER A 233 2.22 4.73 7.38
CA SER A 233 2.03 6.17 7.16
C SER A 233 2.17 6.54 5.70
N GLY A 234 1.19 7.28 5.20
CA GLY A 234 1.15 7.73 3.82
C GLY A 234 0.24 8.95 3.65
N GLY A 235 -0.46 9.05 2.52
CA GLY A 235 -1.31 10.20 2.24
C GLY A 235 -2.37 9.99 1.17
N ILE A 236 -2.92 11.11 0.68
CA ILE A 236 -4.06 11.16 -0.24
C ILE A 236 -3.71 12.08 -1.42
N LEU A 237 -4.00 11.63 -2.64
CA LEU A 237 -3.86 12.40 -3.86
C LEU A 237 -5.22 12.91 -4.33
N GLY A 238 -5.24 14.14 -4.87
CA GLY A 238 -6.43 14.76 -5.45
C GLY A 238 -7.21 15.65 -4.51
N MET A 239 -6.59 16.15 -3.45
CA MET A 239 -7.16 17.14 -2.52
C MET A 239 -6.96 18.59 -2.97
N GLY A 240 -6.53 18.81 -4.22
CA GLY A 240 -6.10 20.10 -4.74
C GLY A 240 -4.61 20.39 -4.54
N GLU A 241 -3.84 19.41 -4.07
CA GLU A 241 -2.40 19.53 -3.86
C GLU A 241 -1.62 19.59 -5.18
N SER A 242 -0.49 20.29 -5.18
CA SER A 242 0.42 20.36 -6.32
C SER A 242 1.35 19.13 -6.39
N VAL A 243 2.10 18.98 -7.49
CA VAL A 243 3.17 17.97 -7.58
C VAL A 243 4.23 18.16 -6.49
N ASP A 244 4.53 19.41 -6.13
CA ASP A 244 5.48 19.74 -5.06
C ASP A 244 4.96 19.30 -3.70
N ASP A 245 3.66 19.36 -3.48
CA ASP A 245 3.05 18.87 -2.25
C ASP A 245 3.10 17.34 -2.15
N ARG A 246 2.87 16.64 -3.28
CA ARG A 246 3.05 15.19 -3.37
C ARG A 246 4.50 14.79 -3.10
N ALA A 247 5.45 15.53 -3.68
CA ALA A 247 6.87 15.34 -3.42
C ALA A 247 7.20 15.61 -1.93
N GLY A 248 6.67 16.70 -1.36
CA GLY A 248 6.83 17.05 0.05
C GLY A 248 6.35 15.94 0.99
N LEU A 249 5.18 15.34 0.72
CA LEU A 249 4.70 14.17 1.47
C LEU A 249 5.70 13.00 1.42
N LEU A 250 6.16 12.62 0.23
CA LEU A 250 7.07 11.47 0.09
C LEU A 250 8.44 11.73 0.72
N ILE A 251 8.95 12.96 0.62
CA ILE A 251 10.19 13.39 1.29
C ILE A 251 10.04 13.28 2.80
N GLN A 252 8.92 13.74 3.36
CA GLN A 252 8.68 13.66 4.79
C GLN A 252 8.66 12.24 5.32
N LEU A 253 8.15 11.27 4.54
CA LEU A 253 8.14 9.86 4.92
C LEU A 253 9.50 9.18 4.72
N ALA A 254 10.17 9.46 3.58
CA ALA A 254 11.46 8.86 3.24
C ALA A 254 12.62 9.41 4.10
N ASN A 255 12.52 10.65 4.58
CA ASN A 255 13.58 11.24 5.41
C ASN A 255 13.34 11.06 6.92
N LEU A 256 12.36 10.23 7.31
CA LEU A 256 12.29 9.74 8.68
C LEU A 256 13.54 8.93 9.02
N PRO A 257 13.93 8.83 10.31
CA PRO A 257 15.07 8.00 10.73
C PRO A 257 14.98 6.56 10.21
N GLU A 258 13.75 6.04 10.11
CA GLU A 258 13.44 4.78 9.46
C GLU A 258 12.15 4.94 8.64
N HIS A 259 12.16 4.45 7.41
CA HIS A 259 10.98 4.50 6.54
C HIS A 259 9.79 3.75 7.18
N PRO A 260 8.55 4.18 6.92
CA PRO A 260 7.38 3.37 7.28
C PRO A 260 7.43 1.99 6.62
N GLU A 261 7.10 0.93 7.34
CA GLU A 261 7.02 -0.43 6.81
C GLU A 261 5.87 -0.57 5.81
N SER A 262 4.83 0.25 5.95
CA SER A 262 3.72 0.35 5.01
C SER A 262 3.43 1.81 4.66
N VAL A 263 3.38 2.12 3.38
CA VAL A 263 3.12 3.47 2.85
C VAL A 263 1.83 3.44 2.02
N PRO A 264 0.66 3.72 2.63
CA PRO A 264 -0.61 3.80 1.91
C PRO A 264 -0.70 5.07 1.06
N ILE A 265 -0.88 4.89 -0.23
CA ILE A 265 -1.17 5.98 -1.17
C ILE A 265 -2.64 5.85 -1.58
N ASN A 266 -3.44 6.78 -1.09
CA ASN A 266 -4.88 6.82 -1.34
C ASN A 266 -5.18 7.79 -2.48
N MET A 267 -6.19 7.47 -3.27
CA MET A 267 -6.83 8.45 -4.16
C MET A 267 -8.03 9.05 -3.42
N LEU A 268 -8.25 10.36 -3.55
CA LEU A 268 -9.37 11.04 -2.91
C LEU A 268 -10.68 10.34 -3.28
N VAL A 269 -11.41 9.89 -2.26
CA VAL A 269 -12.80 9.44 -2.42
C VAL A 269 -13.71 10.63 -2.17
N LYS A 270 -14.22 11.22 -3.26
CA LYS A 270 -15.13 12.36 -3.20
C LYS A 270 -16.47 11.92 -2.61
N VAL A 271 -16.85 12.53 -1.48
CA VAL A 271 -18.11 12.22 -0.81
C VAL A 271 -18.95 13.48 -0.67
N LYS A 272 -20.19 13.42 -1.16
CA LYS A 272 -21.17 14.50 -1.04
C LYS A 272 -21.28 14.99 0.40
N GLY A 273 -21.23 16.30 0.58
CA GLY A 273 -21.28 16.96 1.88
C GLY A 273 -19.91 17.29 2.46
N THR A 274 -18.83 16.65 2.01
CA THR A 274 -17.46 17.08 2.33
C THR A 274 -17.05 18.28 1.48
N PRO A 275 -16.17 19.18 1.97
CA PRO A 275 -15.67 20.31 1.18
C PRO A 275 -14.97 19.92 -0.13
N LEU A 276 -14.43 18.70 -0.23
CA LEU A 276 -13.74 18.20 -1.42
C LEU A 276 -14.64 17.33 -2.33
N ALA A 277 -15.96 17.37 -2.14
CA ALA A 277 -16.90 16.56 -2.93
C ALA A 277 -16.84 16.82 -4.44
N GLU A 278 -16.54 18.06 -4.82
CA GLU A 278 -16.52 18.52 -6.22
C GLU A 278 -15.10 18.81 -6.71
N GLU A 279 -14.08 18.30 -6.01
CA GLU A 279 -12.68 18.48 -6.42
C GLU A 279 -12.39 17.75 -7.73
N ARG A 280 -11.39 18.24 -8.48
CA ARG A 280 -10.99 17.66 -9.75
C ARG A 280 -10.43 16.25 -9.57
N ASP A 281 -10.76 15.36 -10.50
CA ASP A 281 -10.18 14.01 -10.53
C ASP A 281 -8.67 14.07 -10.80
N VAL A 282 -7.94 13.17 -10.15
CA VAL A 282 -6.51 12.94 -10.39
C VAL A 282 -6.37 12.25 -11.74
N ASP A 283 -5.42 12.70 -12.57
CA ASP A 283 -5.04 11.97 -13.77
C ASP A 283 -4.53 10.56 -13.35
N PRO A 284 -5.06 9.46 -13.92
CA PRO A 284 -4.57 8.12 -13.62
C PRO A 284 -3.05 7.99 -13.72
N PHE A 285 -2.40 8.65 -14.69
CA PHE A 285 -0.95 8.60 -14.85
C PHE A 285 -0.20 9.33 -13.73
N ASP A 286 -0.76 10.42 -13.19
CA ASP A 286 -0.20 11.11 -12.02
C ASP A 286 -0.25 10.22 -10.77
N PHE A 287 -1.36 9.51 -10.58
CA PHE A 287 -1.49 8.58 -9.45
C PHE A 287 -0.46 7.45 -9.54
N ILE A 288 -0.32 6.85 -10.72
CA ILE A 288 0.67 5.80 -10.98
C ILE A 288 2.11 6.31 -10.81
N ARG A 289 2.39 7.53 -11.29
CA ARG A 289 3.67 8.19 -11.12
C ARG A 289 4.03 8.32 -9.64
N THR A 290 3.09 8.74 -8.79
CA THR A 290 3.35 8.83 -7.34
C THR A 290 3.65 7.48 -6.70
N LEU A 291 2.99 6.39 -7.12
CA LEU A 291 3.33 5.04 -6.65
C LEU A 291 4.76 4.65 -7.03
N ALA A 292 5.15 4.94 -8.27
CA ALA A 292 6.50 4.65 -8.78
C ALA A 292 7.56 5.43 -8.00
N VAL A 293 7.33 6.73 -7.76
CA VAL A 293 8.23 7.58 -6.96
C VAL A 293 8.32 7.04 -5.52
N ALA A 294 7.18 6.70 -4.89
CA ALA A 294 7.18 6.12 -3.55
C ALA A 294 7.98 4.81 -3.47
N ARG A 295 7.84 3.92 -4.46
CA ARG A 295 8.63 2.68 -4.56
C ARG A 295 10.12 2.96 -4.65
N ILE A 296 10.53 3.91 -5.51
CA ILE A 296 11.95 4.25 -5.70
C ILE A 296 12.56 4.83 -4.42
N MET A 297 11.85 5.76 -3.78
CA MET A 297 12.34 6.43 -2.57
C MET A 297 12.36 5.51 -1.34
N MET A 298 11.40 4.60 -1.24
CA MET A 298 11.22 3.72 -0.08
C MET A 298 11.26 2.23 -0.52
N PRO A 299 12.45 1.74 -0.94
CA PRO A 299 12.58 0.47 -1.64
C PRO A 299 12.15 -0.76 -0.84
N LYS A 300 12.24 -0.71 0.49
CA LYS A 300 11.88 -1.80 1.42
C LYS A 300 10.47 -1.67 2.01
N SER A 301 9.74 -0.60 1.71
CA SER A 301 8.41 -0.36 2.24
C SER A 301 7.35 -1.06 1.39
N HIS A 302 6.28 -1.55 2.01
CA HIS A 302 5.08 -1.98 1.29
C HIS A 302 4.33 -0.75 0.81
N VAL A 303 4.30 -0.50 -0.50
CA VAL A 303 3.51 0.59 -1.06
C VAL A 303 2.09 0.08 -1.23
N ARG A 304 1.16 0.58 -0.39
CA ARG A 304 -0.21 0.10 -0.35
C ARG A 304 -1.10 0.92 -1.26
N LEU A 305 -1.70 0.24 -2.24
CA LEU A 305 -2.80 0.75 -3.03
C LEU A 305 -4.10 0.58 -2.22
N SER A 306 -4.58 1.65 -1.61
CA SER A 306 -5.69 1.61 -0.63
C SER A 306 -6.98 2.26 -1.14
N ALA A 307 -7.38 3.43 -0.61
CA ALA A 307 -8.66 4.04 -0.95
C ALA A 307 -8.69 4.55 -2.40
N GLY A 308 -9.85 4.41 -3.03
CA GLY A 308 -10.10 4.81 -4.42
C GLY A 308 -9.99 3.69 -5.45
N ARG A 309 -9.54 2.48 -5.07
CA ARG A 309 -9.46 1.31 -5.99
C ARG A 309 -10.75 0.98 -6.72
N GLU A 310 -11.90 1.17 -6.08
CA GLU A 310 -13.21 0.95 -6.70
C GLU A 310 -13.45 1.81 -7.95
N GLN A 311 -12.78 2.97 -8.05
CA GLN A 311 -12.87 3.88 -9.19
C GLN A 311 -11.84 3.54 -10.28
N MET A 312 -10.89 2.65 -10.00
CA MET A 312 -9.81 2.27 -10.91
C MET A 312 -10.24 1.08 -11.77
N ASN A 313 -10.04 1.19 -13.08
CA ASN A 313 -10.16 0.04 -13.97
C ASN A 313 -9.03 -0.97 -13.74
N GLU A 314 -9.17 -2.17 -14.30
CA GLU A 314 -8.20 -3.25 -14.12
C GLU A 314 -6.80 -2.90 -14.64
N GLN A 315 -6.72 -2.15 -15.75
CA GLN A 315 -5.45 -1.74 -16.35
C GLN A 315 -4.70 -0.77 -15.45
N MET A 316 -5.40 0.16 -14.80
CA MET A 316 -4.81 1.09 -13.83
C MET A 316 -4.32 0.33 -12.60
N GLN A 317 -5.08 -0.64 -12.08
CA GLN A 317 -4.60 -1.47 -10.98
C GLN A 317 -3.40 -2.35 -11.38
N ALA A 318 -3.41 -2.94 -12.58
CA ALA A 318 -2.26 -3.68 -13.12
C ALA A 318 -1.02 -2.78 -13.23
N LEU A 319 -1.20 -1.54 -13.69
CA LEU A 319 -0.12 -0.56 -13.79
C LEU A 319 0.37 -0.11 -12.40
N ALA A 320 -0.52 -0.04 -11.41
CA ALA A 320 -0.16 0.27 -10.02
C ALA A 320 0.74 -0.82 -9.42
N PHE A 321 0.41 -2.10 -9.66
CA PHE A 321 1.28 -3.21 -9.26
C PHE A 321 2.62 -3.16 -10.01
N MET A 322 2.61 -2.86 -11.31
CA MET A 322 3.84 -2.68 -12.10
C MET A 322 4.71 -1.52 -11.60
N ALA A 323 4.09 -0.42 -11.14
CA ALA A 323 4.76 0.72 -10.53
C ALA A 323 5.36 0.41 -9.14
N GLY A 324 5.05 -0.77 -8.57
CA GLY A 324 5.62 -1.25 -7.33
C GLY A 324 4.70 -1.18 -6.12
N ALA A 325 3.40 -0.90 -6.31
CA ALA A 325 2.41 -1.17 -5.27
C ALA A 325 2.34 -2.67 -5.00
N ASN A 326 2.39 -3.08 -3.75
CA ASN A 326 2.43 -4.49 -3.35
C ASN A 326 1.65 -4.78 -2.07
N SER A 327 0.66 -3.93 -1.77
CA SER A 327 -0.28 -4.16 -0.66
C SER A 327 -1.64 -3.57 -1.04
N ILE A 328 -2.74 -4.23 -0.63
CA ILE A 328 -4.11 -3.74 -0.82
C ILE A 328 -4.97 -3.96 0.42
N PHE A 329 -6.07 -3.19 0.50
CA PHE A 329 -7.18 -3.57 1.36
C PHE A 329 -8.16 -4.49 0.62
N TYR A 330 -8.55 -5.57 1.30
CA TYR A 330 -9.42 -6.61 0.80
C TYR A 330 -10.69 -6.74 1.65
N GLY A 331 -11.83 -6.85 0.97
CA GLY A 331 -13.18 -6.82 1.53
C GLY A 331 -14.07 -5.82 0.79
N GLU A 332 -15.38 -5.89 0.97
CA GLU A 332 -16.35 -5.10 0.20
C GLU A 332 -16.40 -3.61 0.58
N LYS A 333 -15.81 -3.25 1.72
CA LYS A 333 -15.81 -1.91 2.30
C LYS A 333 -14.46 -1.64 2.95
N LEU A 334 -14.02 -0.38 2.93
CA LEU A 334 -12.93 0.10 3.78
C LEU A 334 -13.50 0.51 5.14
N LEU A 335 -13.44 1.80 5.49
CA LEU A 335 -14.08 2.32 6.71
C LEU A 335 -15.56 2.61 6.47
N THR A 336 -15.84 3.45 5.47
CA THR A 336 -17.20 3.94 5.16
C THR A 336 -17.54 3.88 3.67
N THR A 337 -16.54 3.76 2.80
CA THR A 337 -16.69 3.77 1.35
C THR A 337 -16.59 2.35 0.79
N LYS A 338 -17.19 2.14 -0.38
CA LYS A 338 -17.09 0.89 -1.13
C LYS A 338 -15.63 0.58 -1.48
N ASN A 339 -15.33 -0.70 -1.60
CA ASN A 339 -14.05 -1.24 -2.05
C ASN A 339 -14.35 -2.32 -3.11
N PRO A 340 -13.41 -2.64 -4.02
CA PRO A 340 -13.61 -3.75 -4.94
C PRO A 340 -13.99 -5.02 -4.20
N GLN A 341 -14.95 -5.74 -4.78
CA GLN A 341 -15.39 -7.00 -4.22
C GLN A 341 -14.22 -7.99 -4.17
N ALA A 342 -14.16 -8.73 -3.07
CA ALA A 342 -13.17 -9.78 -2.81
C ALA A 342 -12.97 -10.73 -4.02
N GLU A 343 -14.05 -11.07 -4.71
CA GLU A 343 -13.99 -11.92 -5.91
C GLU A 343 -13.31 -11.23 -7.10
N LYS A 344 -13.60 -9.95 -7.35
CA LYS A 344 -12.98 -9.18 -8.44
C LYS A 344 -11.47 -9.05 -8.24
N ASP A 345 -11.04 -8.84 -6.99
CA ASP A 345 -9.62 -8.78 -6.64
C ASP A 345 -8.92 -10.11 -6.97
N MET A 346 -9.52 -11.24 -6.60
CA MET A 346 -8.95 -12.55 -6.89
C MET A 346 -8.94 -12.89 -8.38
N GLN A 347 -9.96 -12.47 -9.14
CA GLN A 347 -10.00 -12.63 -10.60
C GLN A 347 -8.90 -11.80 -11.28
N LEU A 348 -8.69 -10.56 -10.84
CA LEU A 348 -7.60 -9.73 -11.34
C LEU A 348 -6.24 -10.34 -11.01
N PHE A 349 -6.06 -10.81 -9.77
CA PHE A 349 -4.82 -11.48 -9.35
C PHE A 349 -4.53 -12.72 -10.21
N ALA A 350 -5.53 -13.57 -10.43
CA ALA A 350 -5.39 -14.75 -11.28
C ALA A 350 -4.99 -14.38 -12.73
N ARG A 351 -5.57 -13.32 -13.29
CA ARG A 351 -5.23 -12.83 -14.64
C ARG A 351 -3.83 -12.25 -14.75
N LEU A 352 -3.36 -11.57 -13.71
CA LEU A 352 -2.02 -10.97 -13.65
C LEU A 352 -0.94 -11.96 -13.19
N GLY A 353 -1.32 -13.15 -12.70
CA GLY A 353 -0.40 -14.11 -12.10
C GLY A 353 0.10 -13.69 -10.70
N ILE A 354 -0.63 -12.80 -10.04
CA ILE A 354 -0.32 -12.33 -8.67
C ILE A 354 -0.90 -13.32 -7.66
N LYS A 355 -0.18 -13.55 -6.57
CA LYS A 355 -0.64 -14.32 -5.42
C LYS A 355 -0.63 -13.44 -4.17
N PRO A 356 -1.54 -13.68 -3.21
CA PRO A 356 -1.38 -13.13 -1.87
C PRO A 356 -0.02 -13.51 -1.29
N GLU A 357 0.60 -12.59 -0.55
CA GLU A 357 1.76 -12.90 0.29
C GLU A 357 1.38 -13.98 1.30
N GLU A 358 2.24 -14.99 1.41
CA GLU A 358 2.14 -15.96 2.48
C GLU A 358 2.75 -15.33 3.73
N ARG A 359 2.12 -15.56 4.88
CA ARG A 359 2.73 -15.16 6.15
C ARG A 359 3.95 -16.05 6.37
N GLU A 360 5.14 -15.52 6.15
CA GLU A 360 6.34 -16.10 6.76
C GLU A 360 6.17 -15.88 8.27
N GLU A 361 6.10 -16.97 9.03
CA GLU A 361 6.23 -16.94 10.50
C GLU A 361 7.67 -16.57 10.86
N HIS A 362 8.14 -15.39 10.44
CA HIS A 362 9.34 -14.82 11.02
C HIS A 362 8.96 -14.47 12.44
N ALA A 363 9.43 -15.30 13.36
CA ALA A 363 9.30 -15.07 14.79
C ALA A 363 9.66 -13.61 15.06
N ASP A 364 8.79 -12.93 15.82
CA ASP A 364 8.94 -11.53 16.25
C ASP A 364 10.36 -11.27 16.86
N GLU A 365 11.08 -12.34 17.23
CA GLU A 365 12.50 -12.40 17.61
C GLU A 365 13.48 -11.68 16.68
N VAL A 366 13.36 -11.76 15.35
CA VAL A 366 14.35 -11.12 14.45
C VAL A 366 14.17 -9.60 14.41
N HIS A 367 12.92 -9.13 14.45
CA HIS A 367 12.61 -7.71 14.53
C HIS A 367 12.94 -7.16 15.91
N GLN A 368 12.62 -7.91 16.97
CA GLN A 368 12.98 -7.60 18.35
C GLN A 368 14.51 -7.52 18.51
N ALA A 369 15.25 -8.47 17.95
CA ALA A 369 16.72 -8.48 17.99
C ALA A 369 17.32 -7.29 17.22
N ALA A 370 16.75 -6.91 16.08
CA ALA A 370 17.18 -5.73 15.33
C ALA A 370 16.91 -4.42 16.09
N ILE A 371 15.77 -4.30 16.77
CA ILE A 371 15.44 -3.16 17.62
C ILE A 371 16.37 -3.12 18.85
N GLU A 372 16.59 -4.26 19.51
CA GLU A 372 17.51 -4.37 20.64
C GLU A 372 18.94 -4.00 20.25
N GLN A 373 19.40 -4.45 19.07
CA GLN A 373 20.71 -4.09 18.55
C GLN A 373 20.82 -2.59 18.24
N ALA A 374 19.81 -1.99 17.61
CA ALA A 374 19.77 -0.55 17.36
C ALA A 374 19.75 0.28 18.66
N LEU A 375 19.04 -0.18 19.69
CA LEU A 375 19.01 0.46 21.01
C LEU A 375 20.37 0.34 21.73
N VAL A 376 21.08 -0.78 21.57
CA VAL A 376 22.45 -0.96 22.09
C VAL A 376 23.41 -0.01 21.39
N GLU A 377 23.40 0.06 20.06
CA GLU A 377 24.26 0.98 19.28
C GLU A 377 23.99 2.45 19.63
N GLN A 378 22.72 2.83 19.86
CA GLN A 378 22.35 4.17 20.31
C GLN A 378 22.80 4.47 21.76
N ARG A 379 22.87 3.45 22.63
CA ARG A 379 23.40 3.58 24.00
C ARG A 379 24.92 3.69 24.01
N GLU A 380 25.59 2.87 23.21
CA GLU A 380 27.05 2.86 23.09
C GLU A 380 27.56 4.17 22.48
N SER A 381 26.91 4.69 21.43
CA SER A 381 27.26 6.00 20.86
C SER A 381 27.12 7.17 21.84
N LYS A 382 26.24 7.07 22.85
CA LYS A 382 26.12 8.05 23.94
C LYS A 382 27.20 7.88 25.04
N LEU A 383 27.85 6.72 25.11
CA LEU A 383 28.90 6.42 26.09
C LEU A 383 30.30 6.78 25.58
N PHE A 384 30.49 6.95 24.27
CA PHE A 384 31.75 7.44 23.71
C PHE A 384 31.80 8.97 23.72
N TYR A 385 32.40 9.52 24.78
CA TYR A 385 32.82 10.93 24.81
C TYR A 385 33.92 11.14 23.76
N ASN A 386 33.68 12.03 22.79
CA ASN A 386 34.66 12.39 21.77
C ASN A 386 35.78 13.22 22.41
N ALA A 387 36.89 12.57 22.78
CA ALA A 387 38.06 13.21 23.37
C ALA A 387 38.94 13.99 22.36
N ALA A 388 38.39 14.42 21.22
CA ALA A 388 39.09 15.22 20.21
C ALA A 388 38.68 16.70 20.18
N SER A 389 37.95 17.18 21.18
CA SER A 389 37.67 18.62 21.35
C SER A 389 37.94 19.04 22.81
N ALA A 390 39.21 19.30 23.10
CA ALA A 390 39.67 20.07 24.25
C ALA A 390 40.78 21.02 23.79
#